data_AF-A0A166BE43-F1
#
_entry.id   AF-A0A166BE43-F1
#
_cell.length_a   1.000
_cell.length_b   1.000
_cell.length_c   1.000
_cell.angle_alpha   90.00
_cell.angle_beta   90.00
_cell.angle_gamma   90.00
#
_symmetry.space_group_name_H-M   'P 1'
#
loop_
_entity.id
_entity.type
_entity.pdbx_description
1 polymer ?
#
loop_
_entity_poly.entity_id
_entity_poly.type
_entity_poly.pdbx_seq_one_letter_code
_entity_poly.pdbx_strand_id
1 'polypeptide(L)'
;MTDRRALYVLRYPVHLFAAHMALFIPHADSEQDDLGKVLHATGDQRSGFVREFKRNYSALDTARRPTRHVIGTIDAVFVLDVVGDGELLIETDPAEADAQDEIERVALSVAAPGPSLRECRGRSRGSSDSEDICSCG
;
A
#
# COMPACT_ATOMS: atom_id res chain seq x y z
N MET A 1 4.01 -10.42 29.80
CA MET A 1 3.59 -9.17 29.15
C MET A 1 4.05 -9.26 27.71
N THR A 2 3.12 -9.36 26.77
CA THR A 2 3.45 -9.38 25.34
C THR A 2 3.83 -7.97 24.93
N ASP A 3 5.00 -7.81 24.32
CA ASP A 3 5.40 -6.55 23.72
C ASP A 3 4.46 -6.23 22.56
N ARG A 4 4.01 -4.97 22.48
CA ARG A 4 3.00 -4.52 21.51
C ARG A 4 3.46 -3.28 20.79
N ARG A 5 3.21 -3.25 19.48
CA ARG A 5 3.66 -2.20 18.58
C ARG A 5 2.48 -1.50 17.97
N ALA A 6 2.61 -0.19 17.80
CA ALA A 6 1.59 0.60 17.11
C ALA A 6 1.62 0.28 15.60
N LEU A 7 0.43 0.20 15.03
CA LEU A 7 0.24 -0.02 13.61
C LEU A 7 -0.34 1.25 13.00
N TYR A 8 0.32 1.76 11.98
CA TYR A 8 0.01 3.06 11.39
C TYR A 8 -0.51 2.91 9.97
N VAL A 9 -1.43 3.79 9.60
CA VAL A 9 -1.75 4.09 8.21
C VAL A 9 -1.05 5.37 7.82
N LEU A 10 -0.22 5.29 6.79
CA LEU A 10 0.38 6.42 6.11
C LEU A 10 -0.59 6.91 5.04
N ARG A 11 -0.90 8.20 5.05
CA ARG A 11 -1.67 8.86 4.00
C ARG A 11 -0.79 9.87 3.29
N TYR A 12 -0.52 9.61 2.01
CA TYR A 12 0.24 10.50 1.16
C TYR A 12 -0.71 11.50 0.48
N PRO A 13 -0.55 12.81 0.70
CA PRO A 13 -1.38 13.80 0.04
C PRO A 13 -1.09 13.82 -1.47
N VAL A 14 -2.13 13.63 -2.26
CA VAL A 14 -2.13 13.85 -3.71
C VAL A 14 -3.28 14.79 -4.05
N HIS A 15 -3.00 15.82 -4.85
CA HIS A 15 -3.96 16.89 -5.12
C HIS A 15 -5.01 16.51 -6.18
N LEU A 16 -4.66 15.62 -7.10
CA LEU A 16 -5.48 15.30 -8.29
C LEU A 16 -6.18 13.95 -8.21
N PHE A 17 -5.89 13.14 -7.19
CA PHE A 17 -6.38 11.77 -7.05
C PHE A 17 -6.71 11.45 -5.60
N ALA A 18 -7.40 10.33 -5.36
CA ALA A 18 -7.54 9.79 -4.01
C ALA A 18 -6.16 9.60 -3.37
N ALA A 19 -6.06 9.92 -2.08
CA ALA A 19 -4.80 9.83 -1.34
C ALA A 19 -4.23 8.41 -1.41
N HIS A 20 -2.93 8.29 -1.74
CA HIS A 20 -2.25 7.00 -1.65
C HIS A 20 -2.11 6.63 -0.18
N MET A 21 -2.40 5.38 0.15
CA MET A 21 -2.39 4.88 1.53
C MET A 21 -1.48 3.67 1.63
N ALA A 22 -0.77 3.57 2.74
CA ALA A 22 0.11 2.46 3.03
C ALA A 22 0.01 2.07 4.50
N LEU A 23 0.23 0.80 4.79
CA LEU A 23 0.41 0.31 6.15
C LEU A 23 1.86 0.49 6.56
N PHE A 24 2.11 1.00 7.77
CA PHE A 24 3.45 1.17 8.33
C PHE A 24 3.54 0.58 9.73
N ILE A 25 4.62 -0.14 9.96
CA ILE A 25 4.93 -0.81 11.22
C ILE A 25 6.36 -0.43 11.59
N PRO A 26 6.59 0.34 12.67
CA PRO A 26 7.94 0.70 13.09
C PRO A 26 8.68 -0.50 13.66
N HIS A 27 10.01 -0.46 13.59
CA HIS A 27 10.85 -1.40 14.33
C HIS A 27 10.81 -1.11 15.83
N ALA A 28 10.92 -2.16 16.65
CA ALA A 28 10.93 -1.97 18.11
C ALA A 28 12.12 -1.10 18.59
N ASP A 29 13.26 -1.22 17.91
CA ASP A 29 14.48 -0.51 18.28
C ASP A 29 14.57 0.90 17.63
N SER A 30 13.52 1.33 16.93
CA SER A 30 13.50 2.67 16.31
C SER A 30 13.06 3.71 17.36
N GLU A 31 14.03 4.45 17.91
CA GLU A 31 13.80 5.55 18.87
C GLU A 31 12.78 6.60 18.38
N GLN A 32 12.60 6.75 17.06
CA GLN A 32 11.76 7.77 16.44
C GLN A 32 10.59 7.20 15.61
N ASP A 33 10.34 5.88 15.67
CA ASP A 33 9.35 5.19 14.82
C ASP A 33 9.51 5.53 13.33
N ASP A 34 10.72 5.89 12.89
CA ASP A 34 10.98 6.39 11.55
C ASP A 34 11.47 5.29 10.62
N LEU A 35 12.07 4.24 11.18
CA LEU A 35 12.50 3.05 10.47
C LEU A 35 11.51 1.91 10.72
N GLY A 36 11.11 1.24 9.66
CA GLY A 36 10.17 0.14 9.78
C GLY A 36 9.85 -0.56 8.47
N LYS A 37 8.67 -1.15 8.43
CA LYS A 37 8.14 -1.86 7.27
C LYS A 37 6.94 -1.12 6.71
N VAL A 38 6.88 -1.00 5.38
CA VAL A 38 5.72 -0.47 4.66
C VAL A 38 5.12 -1.58 3.79
N LEU A 39 3.80 -1.76 3.89
CA LEU A 39 3.03 -2.64 3.02
C LEU A 39 1.99 -1.79 2.29
N HIS A 40 1.98 -1.84 0.97
CA HIS A 40 0.97 -1.12 0.19
C HIS A 40 0.70 -1.76 -1.17
N ALA A 41 -0.31 -1.24 -1.86
CA ALA A 41 -0.57 -1.58 -3.25
C ALA A 41 -0.07 -0.43 -4.15
N THR A 42 0.75 -0.74 -5.16
CA THR A 42 1.29 0.23 -6.12
C THR A 42 0.78 -0.08 -7.52
N GLY A 43 0.55 0.92 -8.35
CA GLY A 43 -0.02 0.76 -9.69
C GLY A 43 -0.99 1.87 -10.06
N ASP A 44 -1.85 1.59 -11.05
CA ASP A 44 -2.77 2.57 -11.59
C ASP A 44 -4.10 1.93 -12.03
N GLN A 45 -5.14 2.74 -12.19
CA GLN A 45 -6.48 2.22 -12.49
C GLN A 45 -6.59 1.51 -13.86
N ARG A 46 -5.64 1.73 -14.79
CA ARG A 46 -5.62 1.14 -16.13
C ARG A 46 -4.96 -0.23 -16.11
N SER A 47 -3.83 -0.35 -15.44
CA SER A 47 -3.04 -1.59 -15.36
C SER A 47 -3.43 -2.47 -14.16
N GLY A 48 -4.13 -1.90 -13.18
CA GLY A 48 -4.36 -2.52 -11.88
C GLY A 48 -3.24 -2.18 -10.89
N PHE A 49 -3.30 -2.81 -9.73
CA PHE A 49 -2.34 -2.64 -8.66
C PHE A 49 -1.66 -3.96 -8.34
N VAL A 50 -0.45 -3.88 -7.80
CA VAL A 50 0.33 -5.00 -7.27
C VAL A 50 0.73 -4.70 -5.84
N ARG A 51 1.00 -5.73 -5.05
CA ARG A 51 1.49 -5.56 -3.67
C ARG A 51 2.95 -5.13 -3.73
N GLU A 52 3.38 -4.26 -2.83
CA GLU A 52 4.78 -3.90 -2.67
C GLU A 52 5.10 -3.82 -1.18
N PHE A 53 6.16 -4.52 -0.77
CA PHE A 53 6.68 -4.53 0.58
C PHE A 53 8.01 -3.78 0.59
N LYS A 54 8.16 -2.83 1.51
CA LYS A 54 9.41 -2.13 1.78
C LYS A 54 9.84 -2.47 3.20
N ARG A 55 10.92 -3.21 3.32
CA ARG A 55 11.53 -3.59 4.61
C ARG A 55 12.72 -2.66 4.87
N ASN A 56 12.99 -2.35 6.14
CA ASN A 56 14.00 -1.36 6.54
C ASN A 56 13.78 0.02 5.89
N TYR A 57 12.52 0.42 5.73
CA TYR A 57 12.12 1.67 5.12
C TYR A 57 12.13 2.80 6.13
N SER A 58 12.87 3.87 5.79
CA SER A 58 12.84 5.13 6.52
C SER A 58 11.74 6.03 5.97
N ALA A 59 10.77 6.39 6.81
CA ALA A 59 9.74 7.36 6.47
C ALA A 59 10.30 8.79 6.24
N LEU A 60 11.56 9.05 6.63
CA LEU A 60 12.27 10.29 6.36
C LEU A 60 12.81 10.37 4.93
N ASP A 61 12.97 9.24 4.23
CA ASP A 61 13.54 9.18 2.88
C ASP A 61 12.55 9.63 1.79
N THR A 62 11.32 9.97 2.19
CA THR A 62 10.25 10.36 1.28
C THR A 62 10.28 11.85 1.00
N ALA A 63 10.30 12.22 -0.30
CA ALA A 63 10.16 13.61 -0.70
C ALA A 63 8.83 14.25 -0.26
N ARG A 64 7.80 13.42 0.00
CA ARG A 64 6.48 13.83 0.48
C ARG A 64 6.17 13.15 1.81
N ARG A 65 6.28 13.91 2.90
CA ARG A 65 5.98 13.42 4.25
C ARG A 65 4.51 12.98 4.35
N PRO A 66 4.23 11.68 4.60
CA PRO A 66 2.86 11.23 4.82
C PRO A 66 2.35 11.67 6.20
N THR A 67 1.03 11.80 6.34
CA THR A 67 0.42 11.87 7.68
C THR A 67 0.28 10.45 8.24
N ARG A 68 0.63 10.26 9.51
CA ARG A 68 0.52 8.95 10.20
C ARG A 68 -0.74 8.93 11.05
N HIS A 69 -1.51 7.84 10.95
CA HIS A 69 -2.69 7.61 11.78
C HIS A 69 -2.59 6.24 12.44
N VAL A 70 -2.63 6.19 13.78
CA VAL A 70 -2.67 4.91 14.51
C VAL A 70 -4.01 4.24 14.23
N ILE A 71 -3.98 2.98 13.78
CA ILE A 71 -5.20 2.19 13.56
C ILE A 71 -5.32 1.01 14.51
N GLY A 72 -4.27 0.69 15.26
CA GLY A 72 -4.30 -0.36 16.27
C GLY A 72 -2.94 -0.71 16.80
N THR A 73 -2.88 -1.85 17.49
CA THR A 73 -1.63 -2.43 18.01
C THR A 73 -1.55 -3.90 17.63
N ILE A 74 -0.34 -4.38 17.36
CA ILE A 74 -0.05 -5.79 17.08
C ILE A 74 0.96 -6.32 18.09
N ASP A 75 0.86 -7.60 18.46
CA ASP A 75 1.89 -8.22 19.30
C ASP A 75 3.19 -8.36 18.48
N ALA A 76 4.32 -7.98 19.09
CA ALA A 76 5.62 -7.94 18.43
C ALA A 76 6.06 -9.30 17.85
N VAL A 77 5.52 -10.40 18.37
CA VAL A 77 5.79 -11.76 17.89
C VAL A 77 5.35 -12.00 16.44
N PHE A 78 4.47 -11.16 15.90
CA PHE A 78 3.96 -11.27 14.52
C PHE A 78 4.72 -10.40 13.51
N VAL A 79 5.72 -9.64 13.96
CA VAL A 79 6.47 -8.68 13.14
C VAL A 79 7.96 -8.96 13.25
N LEU A 80 8.62 -9.16 12.11
CA LEU A 80 10.07 -9.28 12.05
C LEU A 80 10.68 -7.94 11.63
N ASP A 81 11.58 -7.41 12.47
CA ASP A 81 12.20 -6.10 12.25
C ASP A 81 13.30 -6.14 11.20
N VAL A 82 14.33 -6.95 11.44
CA VAL A 82 15.51 -6.95 10.58
C VAL A 82 15.41 -8.11 9.60
N VAL A 83 15.32 -7.77 8.32
CA VAL A 83 15.56 -8.71 7.23
C VAL A 83 16.88 -8.31 6.55
N GLY A 84 17.85 -9.23 6.51
CA GLY A 84 19.15 -9.01 5.87
C GLY A 84 20.15 -8.21 6.71
N ASP A 85 20.96 -7.40 6.02
CA ASP A 85 22.04 -6.55 6.55
C ASP A 85 21.56 -5.16 7.03
N GLY A 86 20.25 -4.93 7.06
CA GLY A 86 19.65 -3.64 7.44
C GLY A 86 19.46 -2.67 6.27
N GLU A 87 19.82 -3.08 5.05
CA GLU A 87 19.58 -2.29 3.84
C GLU A 87 18.10 -2.25 3.45
N LEU A 88 17.69 -1.17 2.78
CA LEU A 88 16.34 -1.03 2.24
C LEU A 88 16.07 -2.14 1.23
N LEU A 89 15.07 -2.98 1.52
CA LEU A 89 14.64 -4.05 0.63
C LEU A 89 13.24 -3.75 0.11
N ILE A 90 13.09 -3.68 -1.21
CA ILE A 90 11.81 -3.47 -1.89
C ILE A 90 11.47 -4.72 -2.69
N GLU A 91 10.34 -5.34 -2.37
CA GLU A 91 9.81 -6.50 -3.08
C GLU A 91 8.44 -6.16 -3.68
N THR A 92 8.31 -6.36 -4.99
CA THR A 92 7.06 -6.10 -5.73
C THR A 92 6.42 -7.42 -6.13
N ASP A 93 5.16 -7.58 -5.76
CA ASP A 93 4.33 -8.78 -5.84
C ASP A 93 5.02 -10.05 -5.30
N PRO A 94 5.49 -10.04 -4.04
CA PRO A 94 6.17 -11.20 -3.46
C PRO A 94 5.26 -12.43 -3.39
N ALA A 95 5.83 -13.62 -3.55
CA ALA A 95 5.10 -14.86 -3.38
C ALA A 95 4.88 -15.16 -1.89
N GLU A 96 3.92 -16.04 -1.56
CA GLU A 96 3.68 -16.46 -0.17
C GLU A 96 4.93 -17.06 0.50
N ALA A 97 5.79 -17.72 -0.28
CA ALA A 97 7.05 -18.29 0.21
C ALA A 97 8.09 -17.21 0.60
N ASP A 98 7.93 -15.98 0.13
CA ASP A 98 8.83 -14.86 0.39
C ASP A 98 8.39 -14.02 1.61
N ALA A 99 7.20 -14.30 2.16
CA ALA A 99 6.73 -13.64 3.37
C ALA A 99 7.64 -13.94 4.56
N GLN A 100 8.14 -12.89 5.21
CA GLN A 100 9.10 -13.00 6.31
C GLN A 100 8.43 -13.09 7.68
N ASP A 101 7.18 -12.64 7.78
CA ASP A 101 6.41 -12.68 9.01
C ASP A 101 4.91 -12.89 8.76
N GLU A 102 4.17 -13.05 9.85
CA GLU A 102 2.74 -13.33 9.81
C GLU A 102 1.93 -12.17 9.23
N ILE A 103 2.36 -10.92 9.43
CA ILE A 103 1.67 -9.76 8.85
C ILE A 103 1.87 -9.66 7.34
N GLU A 104 3.07 -9.96 6.82
CA GLU A 104 3.30 -10.08 5.38
C GLU A 104 2.49 -11.23 4.79
N ARG A 105 2.45 -12.38 5.46
CA ARG A 105 1.64 -13.54 5.03
C ARG A 105 0.16 -13.20 4.96
N VAL A 106 -0.37 -12.48 5.95
CA VAL A 106 -1.77 -12.00 5.94
C VAL A 106 -1.98 -10.95 4.85
N ALA A 107 -1.04 -10.03 4.64
CA ALA A 107 -1.13 -9.04 3.57
C ALA A 107 -1.15 -9.70 2.18
N LEU A 108 -0.40 -10.79 1.98
CA LEU A 108 -0.43 -11.57 0.74
C LEU A 108 -1.75 -12.33 0.53
N SER A 109 -2.47 -12.68 1.59
CA SER A 109 -3.81 -13.28 1.45
C SER A 109 -4.85 -12.32 0.86
N VAL A 110 -4.57 -11.01 0.88
CA VAL A 110 -5.41 -9.98 0.27
C VAL A 110 -4.95 -9.75 -1.17
N ALA A 111 -5.83 -10.03 -2.12
CA ALA A 111 -5.57 -9.75 -3.53
C ALA A 111 -5.45 -8.24 -3.78
N ALA A 112 -4.46 -7.84 -4.58
CA ALA A 112 -4.34 -6.45 -5.01
C ALA A 112 -5.53 -6.05 -5.90
N PRO A 113 -5.99 -4.78 -5.83
CA PRO A 113 -7.06 -4.30 -6.70
C PRO A 113 -6.71 -4.44 -8.19
N GLY A 114 -7.60 -5.06 -8.97
CA GLY A 114 -7.44 -5.16 -10.42
C GLY A 114 -7.69 -3.85 -11.17
N PRO A 115 -7.50 -3.85 -12.50
CA PRO A 115 -7.88 -2.73 -13.37
C PRO A 115 -9.34 -2.35 -13.18
N SER A 116 -9.61 -1.04 -13.11
CA SER A 116 -10.97 -0.51 -12.88
C SER A 116 -11.37 0.62 -13.83
N LEU A 117 -10.45 1.11 -14.67
CA LEU A 117 -10.80 2.07 -15.72
C LEU A 117 -11.74 1.43 -16.74
N ARG A 118 -12.93 2.00 -16.85
CA ARG A 118 -13.88 1.65 -17.91
C ARG A 118 -13.41 2.26 -19.22
N GLU A 119 -13.40 1.45 -20.28
CA GLU A 119 -13.18 1.96 -21.63
C GLU A 119 -14.27 2.98 -21.97
N CYS A 120 -13.89 4.22 -22.29
CA CYS A 120 -14.80 5.15 -22.95
C CYS A 120 -14.97 4.70 -24.40
N ARG A 121 -15.95 3.83 -24.65
CA ARG A 121 -16.37 3.50 -26.01
C ARG A 121 -17.15 4.68 -26.58
N GLY A 122 -16.43 5.59 -27.23
CA GLY A 122 -17.05 6.54 -28.14
C GLY A 122 -17.62 5.75 -29.32
N ARG A 123 -18.96 5.68 -29.45
CA ARG A 123 -19.55 5.35 -30.74
C ARG A 123 -19.16 6.48 -31.70
N SER A 124 -18.33 6.19 -32.69
CA SER A 124 -18.31 7.00 -33.90
C SER A 124 -19.69 6.86 -34.57
N ARG A 125 -20.65 7.71 -34.18
CA ARG A 125 -21.93 7.84 -34.88
C ARG A 125 -21.66 8.59 -36.18
N GLY A 126 -21.51 7.84 -37.26
CA GLY A 126 -22.09 8.27 -38.53
C GLY A 126 -23.61 8.31 -38.38
N SER A 127 -24.16 9.51 -38.62
CA SER A 127 -25.56 9.90 -38.84
C SER A 127 -26.66 9.59 -37.80
N SER A 128 -27.19 10.70 -37.29
CA SER A 128 -28.58 11.03 -36.88
C SER A 128 -29.22 10.37 -35.65
N ASP A 129 -29.55 11.26 -34.71
CA ASP A 129 -30.58 11.22 -33.66
C ASP A 129 -30.61 10.06 -32.67
N SER A 130 -30.14 10.35 -31.45
CA SER A 130 -30.90 10.25 -30.19
C SER A 130 -29.92 10.41 -29.01
N GLU A 131 -30.24 11.35 -28.12
CA GLU A 131 -29.49 11.69 -26.91
C GLU A 131 -29.40 10.50 -25.96
N ASP A 132 -28.21 9.92 -25.80
CA ASP A 132 -27.92 8.96 -24.73
C ASP A 132 -27.00 9.67 -23.72
N ILE A 133 -27.63 10.20 -22.68
CA ILE A 133 -26.99 10.75 -21.49
C ILE A 133 -26.27 9.58 -20.80
N CYS A 134 -24.96 9.72 -20.54
CA CYS A 134 -24.22 8.83 -19.66
C CYS A 134 -24.86 8.86 -18.26
N SER A 135 -25.70 7.86 -17.96
CA SER A 135 -26.23 7.66 -16.61
C SER A 135 -25.18 6.95 -15.76
N CYS A 136 -24.55 7.70 -14.86
CA CYS A 136 -23.78 7.16 -13.76
C CYS A 136 -24.76 6.84 -12.61
N GLY A 137 -25.04 5.56 -12.40
CA GLY A 137 -25.67 5.05 -11.17
C GLY A 137 -24.65 4.75 -10.09
#